data_AF-A0A067JL98-F1
#
_entry.id   AF-A0A067JL98-F1
#
_cell.length_a   1.000
_cell.length_b   1.000
_cell.length_c   1.000
_cell.angle_alpha   90.00
_cell.angle_beta   90.00
_cell.angle_gamma   90.00
#
_symmetry.space_group_name_H-M   'P 1'
#
loop_
_entity.id
_entity.type
_entity.pdbx_description
1 polymer ?
#
loop_
_entity_poly.entity_id
_entity_poly.type
_entity_poly.pdbx_seq_one_letter_code
_entity_poly.pdbx_strand_id
1 'polypeptide(L)'
;MAIFASTAPTQKGIVITVPVLVLSVSVATIMLFFLLSSLSYCDCPASAPTLQRVSGVGSDGGEFGVVKERISPTKEDIEWVKDQIRENGLHMQDNVLRKGINPRTRAQQLQDLIQYKGISHYEEPESGNHTALPCPGELLVEEHHSNYGEPWAGGRDVFEFLAESARLSPNSKVLEIGCGTLRVGLHFIRYLSPEHYHCLERDELSLMAAFRYELPSQGLLHKRPLIVRGEDMNFSNFGSGIEYDLIYASAVFLHMPDNLVWAGLERLASKLKPYDGRIFVSHNIKFCSRLGGEECTKRLTSLGLEYLGKHTHDSLLFNHYEIWFEFKRFKA
;
A
#
# COMPACT_ATOMS: atom_id res chain seq x y z
N MET A 1 -74.69 4.62 -62.04
CA MET A 1 -75.77 3.82 -61.42
C MET A 1 -75.56 2.36 -61.80
N ALA A 2 -75.07 1.55 -60.86
CA ALA A 2 -75.24 0.09 -60.84
C ALA A 2 -74.93 -0.36 -59.41
N ILE A 3 -75.73 -1.31 -58.94
CA ILE A 3 -76.11 -1.56 -57.55
C ILE A 3 -75.26 -2.68 -56.94
N PHE A 4 -75.09 -2.61 -55.61
CA PHE A 4 -74.48 -3.59 -54.71
C PHE A 4 -75.00 -5.03 -54.88
N ALA A 5 -74.10 -6.00 -54.73
CA ALA A 5 -74.41 -7.32 -54.19
C ALA A 5 -73.32 -7.73 -53.18
N SER A 6 -73.75 -7.98 -51.94
CA SER A 6 -72.93 -8.40 -50.80
C SER A 6 -72.83 -9.92 -50.76
N THR A 7 -71.64 -10.46 -50.48
CA THR A 7 -71.45 -11.86 -50.09
C THR A 7 -70.54 -11.93 -48.85
N ALA A 8 -71.04 -12.59 -47.80
CA ALA A 8 -70.37 -12.76 -46.52
C ALA A 8 -69.27 -13.86 -46.59
N PRO A 9 -68.16 -13.74 -45.83
CA PRO A 9 -67.15 -14.79 -45.75
C PRO A 9 -67.53 -15.87 -44.72
N THR A 10 -67.31 -17.13 -45.09
CA THR A 10 -67.46 -18.30 -44.22
C THR A 10 -66.27 -18.42 -43.24
N GLN A 11 -66.56 -18.49 -41.94
CA GLN A 11 -65.55 -18.79 -40.90
C GLN A 11 -65.03 -20.23 -41.06
N LYS A 12 -63.73 -20.38 -41.32
CA LYS A 12 -63.03 -21.67 -41.21
C LYS A 12 -62.59 -21.88 -39.76
N GLY A 13 -63.19 -22.84 -39.07
CA GLY A 13 -62.74 -23.26 -37.74
C GLY A 13 -61.34 -23.89 -37.80
N ILE A 14 -60.46 -23.50 -36.89
CA ILE A 14 -59.13 -24.10 -36.72
C ILE A 14 -59.30 -25.35 -35.87
N VAL A 15 -59.04 -26.53 -36.43
CA VAL A 15 -59.02 -27.80 -35.71
C VAL A 15 -57.59 -28.09 -35.27
N ILE A 16 -57.30 -27.91 -33.98
CA ILE A 16 -56.02 -28.30 -33.37
C ILE A 16 -56.10 -29.76 -32.98
N THR A 17 -55.17 -30.57 -33.47
CA THR A 17 -55.14 -32.00 -33.16
C THR A 17 -54.55 -32.25 -31.77
N VAL A 18 -55.09 -33.24 -31.05
CA VAL A 18 -54.64 -33.61 -29.69
C VAL A 18 -53.11 -33.79 -29.57
N PRO A 19 -52.38 -34.36 -30.55
CA PRO A 19 -50.92 -34.47 -30.47
C PRO A 19 -50.19 -33.12 -30.45
N VAL A 20 -50.71 -32.11 -31.17
CA VAL A 20 -50.12 -30.75 -31.18
C VAL A 20 -50.34 -30.06 -29.83
N LEU A 21 -51.49 -30.30 -29.19
CA LEU A 21 -51.76 -29.81 -27.84
C LEU A 21 -50.78 -30.43 -26.82
N VAL A 22 -50.55 -31.74 -26.90
CA VAL A 22 -49.62 -32.45 -26.00
C VAL A 22 -48.17 -31.99 -26.18
N LEU A 23 -47.73 -31.75 -27.42
CA LEU A 23 -46.40 -31.18 -27.66
C LEU A 23 -46.26 -29.77 -27.10
N SER A 24 -47.28 -28.92 -27.24
CA SER A 24 -47.24 -27.54 -26.72
C SER A 24 -47.17 -27.49 -25.19
N VAL A 25 -47.88 -28.37 -24.49
CA VAL A 25 -47.83 -28.48 -23.02
C VAL A 25 -46.46 -29.00 -22.56
N SER A 26 -45.86 -29.93 -23.31
CA SER A 26 -44.54 -30.50 -22.98
C SER A 26 -43.39 -29.48 -23.15
N VAL A 27 -43.48 -28.58 -24.14
CA VAL A 27 -42.51 -27.50 -24.32
C VAL A 27 -42.67 -26.42 -23.24
N ALA A 28 -43.92 -26.12 -22.84
CA ALA A 28 -44.18 -25.15 -21.78
C ALA A 28 -43.67 -25.63 -20.41
N THR A 29 -43.80 -26.93 -20.09
CA THR A 29 -43.30 -27.48 -18.81
C THR A 29 -41.77 -27.51 -18.75
N ILE A 30 -41.09 -27.79 -19.86
CA ILE A 30 -39.61 -27.75 -19.93
C ILE A 30 -39.10 -26.32 -19.74
N MET A 31 -39.72 -25.33 -20.40
CA MET A 31 -39.34 -23.92 -20.22
C MET A 31 -39.62 -23.41 -18.80
N LEU A 32 -40.71 -23.83 -18.16
CA LEU A 32 -41.01 -23.50 -16.77
C LEU A 32 -39.97 -24.11 -15.81
N PHE A 33 -39.49 -25.33 -16.09
CA PHE A 33 -38.44 -25.97 -15.28
C PHE A 33 -37.10 -25.22 -15.37
N PHE A 34 -36.72 -24.72 -16.55
CA PHE A 34 -35.52 -23.88 -16.72
C PHE A 34 -35.66 -22.50 -16.06
N LEU A 35 -36.85 -21.88 -16.10
CA LEU A 35 -37.12 -20.61 -15.41
C LEU A 35 -37.14 -20.75 -13.89
N LEU A 36 -37.63 -21.88 -13.36
CA LEU A 36 -37.62 -22.16 -11.91
C LEU A 36 -36.23 -22.55 -11.40
N SER A 37 -35.42 -23.23 -12.22
CA SER A 37 -34.03 -23.60 -11.85
C SER A 37 -33.08 -22.40 -11.81
N SER A 38 -33.41 -21.31 -12.53
CA SER A 38 -32.66 -20.05 -12.51
C SER A 38 -33.10 -19.10 -11.39
N LEU A 39 -34.14 -19.44 -10.63
CA LEU A 39 -34.59 -18.74 -9.42
C LEU A 39 -34.01 -19.39 -8.14
N SER A 40 -32.77 -19.88 -8.21
CA SER A 40 -32.04 -20.27 -7.00
C SER A 40 -31.71 -19.02 -6.17
N TYR A 41 -32.30 -19.00 -4.97
CA TYR A 41 -32.16 -17.96 -3.96
C TYR A 41 -30.69 -17.67 -3.65
N CYS A 42 -30.26 -16.41 -3.84
CA CYS A 42 -29.14 -15.87 -3.07
C CYS A 42 -29.70 -15.37 -1.74
N ASP A 43 -29.49 -16.12 -0.66
CA ASP A 43 -29.60 -15.58 0.69
C ASP A 43 -28.40 -14.65 0.94
N CYS A 44 -28.61 -13.35 0.76
CA CYS A 44 -27.69 -12.32 1.23
C CYS A 44 -27.99 -12.05 2.72
N PRO A 45 -27.08 -12.30 3.67
CA PRO A 45 -27.27 -11.77 5.01
C PRO A 45 -27.00 -10.26 4.99
N ALA A 46 -28.08 -9.49 5.08
CA ALA A 46 -28.01 -8.07 5.41
C ALA A 46 -27.62 -7.94 6.89
N SER A 47 -26.38 -7.54 7.18
CA SER A 47 -25.97 -7.05 8.50
C SER A 47 -24.77 -6.12 8.36
N ALA A 48 -25.00 -4.83 8.58
CA ALA A 48 -23.96 -3.83 8.74
C ALA A 48 -23.04 -4.19 9.93
N PRO A 49 -21.71 -3.92 9.88
CA PRO A 49 -20.87 -4.14 11.03
C PRO A 49 -21.13 -3.03 12.05
N THR A 50 -21.89 -3.38 13.08
CA THR A 50 -21.96 -2.59 14.31
C THR A 50 -20.65 -2.81 15.06
N LEU A 51 -19.96 -1.72 15.41
CA LEU A 51 -18.83 -1.73 16.34
C LEU A 51 -19.25 -2.43 17.65
N GLN A 52 -18.71 -3.62 17.93
CA GLN A 52 -18.73 -4.19 19.27
C GLN A 52 -17.33 -4.59 19.71
N ARG A 53 -16.90 -3.86 20.73
CA ARG A 53 -15.78 -4.10 21.64
C ARG A 53 -15.96 -5.47 22.29
N VAL A 54 -15.03 -6.41 22.06
CA VAL A 54 -15.03 -7.70 22.75
C VAL A 54 -13.98 -7.67 23.86
N SER A 55 -14.46 -7.75 25.09
CA SER A 55 -13.73 -8.18 26.27
C SER A 55 -14.34 -9.50 26.72
N GLY A 56 -13.51 -10.52 27.01
CA GLY A 56 -13.92 -11.68 27.83
C GLY A 56 -13.91 -13.06 27.16
N VAL A 57 -12.79 -13.77 27.36
CA VAL A 57 -12.59 -15.20 27.64
C VAL A 57 -13.77 -16.19 27.56
N GLY A 58 -13.54 -17.33 26.87
CA GLY A 58 -14.21 -18.62 27.10
C GLY A 58 -14.13 -19.58 25.90
N SER A 59 -13.54 -20.77 26.10
CA SER A 59 -13.42 -21.95 25.20
C SER A 59 -14.62 -22.17 24.26
N ASP A 60 -14.47 -22.68 23.02
CA ASP A 60 -13.91 -23.98 22.65
C ASP A 60 -13.87 -24.11 21.11
N GLY A 61 -12.99 -24.98 20.60
CA GLY A 61 -12.98 -25.60 19.26
C GLY A 61 -13.45 -24.84 18.02
N GLY A 62 -12.51 -24.23 17.29
CA GLY A 62 -12.71 -23.76 15.92
C GLY A 62 -11.47 -23.08 15.38
N GLU A 63 -10.54 -23.86 14.84
CA GLU A 63 -9.31 -23.39 14.20
C GLU A 63 -9.66 -22.69 12.86
N PHE A 64 -10.29 -21.52 12.92
CA PHE A 64 -10.17 -20.54 11.86
C PHE A 64 -8.73 -20.05 11.91
N GLY A 65 -7.87 -20.70 11.13
CA GLY A 65 -6.47 -20.32 10.99
C GLY A 65 -6.40 -18.82 10.71
N VAL A 66 -5.91 -18.06 11.69
CA VAL A 66 -5.52 -16.68 11.48
C VAL A 66 -4.46 -16.75 10.39
N VAL A 67 -4.82 -16.39 9.16
CA VAL A 67 -3.86 -16.27 8.07
C VAL A 67 -2.87 -15.23 8.55
N LYS A 68 -1.68 -15.69 8.98
CA LYS A 68 -0.62 -14.81 9.40
C LYS A 68 -0.30 -13.92 8.20
N GLU A 69 -0.48 -12.62 8.37
CA GLU A 69 -0.29 -11.65 7.30
C GLU A 69 1.14 -11.79 6.76
N ARG A 70 1.27 -12.25 5.52
CA ARG A 70 2.56 -12.54 4.87
C ARG A 70 3.21 -11.21 4.47
N ILE A 71 4.48 -11.05 4.83
CA ILE A 71 5.26 -9.83 4.52
C ILE A 71 5.83 -9.91 3.09
N SER A 72 6.55 -10.98 2.78
CA SER A 72 7.31 -11.12 1.51
C SER A 72 6.77 -12.23 0.62
N PRO A 73 6.96 -12.16 -0.71
CA PRO A 73 6.59 -13.24 -1.62
C PRO A 73 7.45 -14.50 -1.41
N THR A 74 6.88 -15.67 -1.67
CA THR A 74 7.64 -16.92 -1.68
C THR A 74 8.26 -17.19 -3.05
N LYS A 75 9.12 -18.20 -3.12
CA LYS A 75 9.70 -18.66 -4.39
C LYS A 75 8.61 -19.14 -5.35
N GLU A 76 7.57 -19.80 -4.83
CA GLU A 76 6.43 -20.28 -5.60
C GLU A 76 5.61 -19.12 -6.16
N ASP A 77 5.42 -18.04 -5.40
CA ASP A 77 4.74 -16.82 -5.87
C ASP A 77 5.49 -16.21 -7.06
N ILE A 78 6.83 -16.16 -6.99
CA ILE A 78 7.69 -15.64 -8.07
C ILE A 78 7.64 -16.55 -9.31
N GLU A 79 7.72 -17.87 -9.12
CA GLU A 79 7.67 -18.82 -10.23
C GLU A 79 6.29 -18.77 -10.92
N TRP A 80 5.22 -18.64 -10.14
CA TRP A 80 3.88 -18.46 -10.67
C TRP A 80 3.78 -17.24 -11.59
N VAL A 81 4.31 -16.07 -11.22
CA VAL A 81 4.31 -14.89 -12.11
C VAL A 81 5.12 -15.14 -13.39
N LYS A 82 6.28 -15.80 -13.29
CA LYS A 82 7.11 -16.14 -14.47
C LYS A 82 6.37 -17.08 -15.42
N ASP A 83 5.67 -18.07 -14.87
CA ASP A 83 4.85 -19.00 -15.64
C ASP A 83 3.73 -18.26 -16.36
N GLN A 84 3.04 -17.34 -15.68
CA GLN A 84 2.01 -16.51 -16.31
C GLN A 84 2.55 -15.69 -17.48
N ILE A 85 3.73 -15.07 -17.35
CA ILE A 85 4.37 -14.31 -18.44
C ILE A 85 4.67 -15.23 -19.62
N ARG A 86 5.26 -16.40 -19.37
CA ARG A 86 5.67 -17.36 -20.39
C ARG A 86 4.48 -17.98 -21.13
N GLU A 87 3.47 -18.45 -20.40
CA GLU A 87 2.27 -19.09 -20.95
C GLU A 87 1.45 -18.13 -21.82
N ASN A 88 1.41 -16.84 -21.45
CA ASN A 88 0.76 -15.81 -22.25
C ASN A 88 1.64 -15.28 -23.40
N GLY A 89 2.87 -15.77 -23.55
CA GLY A 89 3.80 -15.32 -24.59
C GLY A 89 4.19 -13.84 -24.46
N LEU A 90 4.12 -13.27 -23.25
CA LEU A 90 4.35 -11.86 -23.01
C LEU A 90 5.84 -11.52 -23.10
N HIS A 91 6.13 -10.39 -23.71
CA HIS A 91 7.48 -9.86 -23.87
C HIS A 91 7.43 -8.34 -23.84
N MET A 92 8.51 -7.71 -23.39
CA MET A 92 8.61 -6.26 -23.37
C MET A 92 8.61 -5.71 -24.79
N GLN A 93 7.72 -4.77 -25.03
CA GLN A 93 7.50 -4.11 -26.32
C GLN A 93 7.83 -2.62 -26.19
N ASP A 94 8.12 -1.98 -27.32
CA ASP A 94 8.34 -0.54 -27.34
C ASP A 94 7.07 0.20 -26.89
N ASN A 95 7.27 1.23 -26.06
CA ASN A 95 6.16 2.04 -25.55
C ASN A 95 5.72 3.10 -26.57
N VAL A 96 5.15 2.63 -27.68
CA VAL A 96 4.65 3.46 -28.79
C VAL A 96 3.14 3.70 -28.71
N LEU A 97 2.68 4.73 -29.43
CA LEU A 97 1.25 5.06 -29.54
C LEU A 97 0.48 3.90 -30.18
N ARG A 98 -0.63 3.53 -29.53
CA ARG A 98 -1.58 2.51 -30.00
C ARG A 98 -3.01 3.05 -29.88
N LYS A 99 -3.98 2.40 -30.52
CA LYS A 99 -5.38 2.85 -30.49
C LYS A 99 -5.90 2.92 -29.05
N GLY A 100 -6.18 4.14 -28.57
CA GLY A 100 -6.64 4.39 -27.20
C GLY A 100 -5.54 4.37 -26.13
N ILE A 101 -4.28 4.15 -26.49
CA ILE A 101 -3.13 4.16 -25.57
C ILE A 101 -2.11 5.16 -26.10
N ASN A 102 -2.01 6.30 -25.42
CA ASN A 102 -1.09 7.36 -25.78
C ASN A 102 -0.01 7.50 -24.70
N PRO A 103 1.22 6.97 -24.92
CA PRO A 103 2.35 7.18 -24.04
C PRO A 103 2.60 8.69 -23.87
N ARG A 104 2.74 9.14 -22.63
CA ARG A 104 2.97 10.54 -22.29
C ARG A 104 4.13 10.66 -21.31
N THR A 105 4.91 11.72 -21.44
CA THR A 105 5.85 12.13 -20.40
C THR A 105 5.09 12.79 -19.25
N ARG A 106 5.71 12.89 -18.06
CA ARG A 106 5.11 13.61 -16.91
C ARG A 106 4.74 15.05 -17.27
N ALA A 107 5.60 15.75 -18.01
CA ALA A 107 5.33 17.10 -18.49
C ALA A 107 4.10 17.18 -19.41
N GLN A 108 3.91 16.20 -20.31
CA GLN A 108 2.72 16.11 -21.15
C GLN A 108 1.47 15.81 -20.32
N GLN A 109 1.56 14.91 -19.33
CA GLN A 109 0.45 14.63 -18.42
C GLN A 109 0.06 15.87 -17.61
N LEU A 110 1.03 16.65 -17.15
CA LEU A 110 0.80 17.88 -16.40
C LEU A 110 0.11 18.92 -17.28
N GLN A 111 0.57 19.09 -18.51
CA GLN A 111 -0.04 19.99 -19.49
C GLN A 111 -1.49 19.57 -19.79
N ASP A 112 -1.76 18.27 -19.99
CA ASP A 112 -3.11 17.74 -20.19
C ASP A 112 -4.00 18.04 -18.97
N LEU A 113 -3.48 17.84 -17.76
CA LEU A 113 -4.22 18.08 -16.52
C LEU A 113 -4.59 19.57 -16.36
N ILE A 114 -3.65 20.47 -16.64
CA ILE A 114 -3.88 21.92 -16.57
C ILE A 114 -4.90 22.36 -17.62
N GLN A 115 -4.79 21.84 -18.85
CA GLN A 115 -5.62 22.27 -19.96
C GLN A 115 -7.05 21.73 -19.90
N TYR A 116 -7.21 20.46 -19.50
CA TYR A 116 -8.50 19.75 -19.60
C TYR A 116 -9.15 19.47 -18.25
N LYS A 117 -8.43 19.61 -17.12
CA LYS A 117 -8.91 19.39 -15.74
C LYS A 117 -9.48 17.98 -15.48
N GLY A 118 -9.27 17.01 -16.38
CA GLY A 118 -9.82 15.64 -16.30
C GLY A 118 -11.17 15.46 -17.02
N ILE A 119 -11.85 14.33 -16.77
CA ILE A 119 -13.13 14.00 -17.43
C ILE A 119 -14.30 14.79 -16.82
N SER A 120 -14.29 14.98 -15.50
CA SER A 120 -15.28 15.76 -14.75
C SER A 120 -14.54 16.56 -13.68
N HIS A 121 -14.82 17.85 -13.58
CA HIS A 121 -14.20 18.75 -12.60
C HIS A 121 -15.23 19.72 -12.04
N TYR A 122 -15.03 20.14 -10.79
CA TYR A 122 -15.82 21.21 -10.21
C TYR A 122 -15.39 22.55 -10.83
N GLU A 123 -16.38 23.37 -11.19
CA GLU A 123 -16.15 24.77 -11.59
C GLU A 123 -16.17 25.66 -10.33
N GLU A 124 -15.35 26.70 -10.32
CA GLU A 124 -15.44 27.75 -9.30
C GLU A 124 -16.79 28.47 -9.45
N PRO A 125 -17.57 28.71 -8.38
CA PRO A 125 -17.20 28.71 -6.96
C PRO A 125 -17.69 27.48 -6.15
N GLU A 126 -18.19 26.41 -6.78
CA GLU A 126 -18.75 25.24 -6.08
C GLU A 126 -17.67 24.37 -5.40
N SER A 127 -16.39 24.57 -5.76
CA SER A 127 -15.22 23.83 -5.24
C SER A 127 -15.06 23.87 -3.72
N GLY A 128 -15.61 24.89 -3.03
CA GLY A 128 -15.45 25.08 -1.59
C GLY A 128 -16.32 24.21 -0.67
N ASN A 129 -17.33 23.50 -1.20
CA ASN A 129 -18.30 22.73 -0.40
C ASN A 129 -18.04 21.22 -0.37
N HIS A 130 -16.82 20.77 -0.72
CA HIS A 130 -16.50 19.35 -0.85
C HIS A 130 -15.47 18.88 0.18
N THR A 131 -15.49 17.59 0.49
CA THR A 131 -14.48 16.93 1.35
C THR A 131 -13.13 16.71 0.64
N ALA A 132 -12.90 17.39 -0.48
CA ALA A 132 -11.74 17.18 -1.33
C ALA A 132 -10.51 17.86 -0.72
N LEU A 133 -9.39 17.12 -0.66
CA LEU A 133 -8.09 17.68 -0.32
C LEU A 133 -7.40 18.12 -1.61
N PRO A 134 -7.19 19.43 -1.86
CA PRO A 134 -6.57 19.86 -3.10
C PRO A 134 -5.12 19.37 -3.18
N CYS A 135 -4.73 18.86 -4.34
CA CYS A 135 -3.39 18.34 -4.61
C CYS A 135 -2.81 19.06 -5.84
N PRO A 136 -1.60 19.66 -5.74
CA PRO A 136 -0.91 20.25 -6.88
C PRO A 136 -0.79 19.30 -8.08
N GLY A 137 -0.87 19.85 -9.30
CA GLY A 137 -0.82 19.06 -10.52
C GLY A 137 0.48 18.28 -10.68
N GLU A 138 1.59 18.87 -10.26
CA GLU A 138 2.93 18.28 -10.27
C GLU A 138 3.00 17.00 -9.43
N LEU A 139 2.30 16.99 -8.29
CA LEU A 139 2.19 15.80 -7.45
C LEU A 139 1.26 14.75 -8.09
N LEU A 140 0.18 15.18 -8.75
CA LEU A 140 -0.76 14.28 -9.45
C LEU A 140 -0.13 13.54 -10.63
N VAL A 141 0.96 14.07 -11.20
CA VAL A 141 1.76 13.40 -12.23
C VAL A 141 3.03 12.73 -11.67
N GLU A 142 3.12 12.63 -10.34
CA GLU A 142 4.17 11.91 -9.63
C GLU A 142 5.60 12.41 -9.93
N GLU A 143 5.78 13.72 -10.13
CA GLU A 143 7.12 14.28 -10.34
C GLU A 143 8.05 14.03 -9.15
N HIS A 144 7.50 14.09 -7.93
CA HIS A 144 8.23 13.90 -6.68
C HIS A 144 8.89 12.53 -6.55
N HIS A 145 8.41 11.49 -7.25
CA HIS A 145 9.07 10.17 -7.30
C HIS A 145 10.47 10.23 -7.92
N SER A 146 10.80 11.30 -8.63
CA SER A 146 12.10 11.49 -9.28
C SER A 146 13.11 12.24 -8.41
N ASN A 147 12.68 12.76 -7.24
CA ASN A 147 13.55 13.54 -6.35
C ASN A 147 14.51 12.66 -5.54
N TYR A 148 14.29 11.34 -5.55
CA TYR A 148 15.05 10.36 -4.79
C TYR A 148 15.83 9.45 -5.74
N GLY A 149 17.04 9.06 -5.35
CA GLY A 149 18.01 8.42 -6.26
C GLY A 149 17.58 7.05 -6.80
N GLU A 150 16.77 6.29 -6.07
CA GLU A 150 16.29 4.97 -6.52
C GLU A 150 14.83 5.03 -6.96
N PRO A 151 14.39 4.11 -7.84
CA PRO A 151 13.01 4.05 -8.29
C PRO A 151 12.03 3.92 -7.11
N TRP A 152 10.87 4.56 -7.24
CA TRP A 152 9.81 4.55 -6.22
C TRP A 152 9.43 3.12 -5.78
N ALA A 153 9.35 2.18 -6.73
CA ALA A 153 8.95 0.81 -6.46
C ALA A 153 9.90 0.03 -5.53
N GLY A 154 11.13 0.50 -5.31
CA GLY A 154 12.08 -0.13 -4.37
C GLY A 154 11.68 -0.02 -2.90
N GLY A 155 10.71 0.85 -2.57
CA GLY A 155 10.22 0.99 -1.18
C GLY A 155 9.65 -0.29 -0.58
N ARG A 156 9.07 -1.16 -1.42
CA ARG A 156 8.45 -2.42 -0.98
C ARG A 156 9.50 -3.41 -0.46
N ASP A 157 10.58 -3.60 -1.21
CA ASP A 157 11.63 -4.56 -0.90
C ASP A 157 12.31 -4.20 0.44
N VAL A 158 12.60 -2.90 0.64
CA VAL A 158 13.16 -2.39 1.90
C VAL A 158 12.21 -2.65 3.08
N PHE A 159 10.92 -2.41 2.91
CA PHE A 159 9.93 -2.72 3.95
C PHE A 159 9.94 -4.20 4.31
N GLU A 160 9.91 -5.09 3.30
CA GLU A 160 9.89 -6.53 3.50
C GLU A 160 11.11 -7.01 4.28
N PHE A 161 12.30 -6.60 3.84
CA PHE A 161 13.56 -6.92 4.52
C PHE A 161 13.59 -6.43 5.98
N LEU A 162 13.25 -5.17 6.22
CA LEU A 162 13.30 -4.59 7.56
C LEU A 162 12.26 -5.21 8.49
N ALA A 163 11.04 -5.41 7.99
CA ALA A 163 9.94 -5.99 8.77
C ALA A 163 10.23 -7.45 9.15
N GLU A 164 10.83 -8.24 8.26
CA GLU A 164 11.27 -9.60 8.56
C GLU A 164 12.46 -9.63 9.52
N SER A 165 13.48 -8.80 9.27
CA SER A 165 14.71 -8.77 10.08
C SER A 165 14.42 -8.36 11.54
N ALA A 166 13.53 -7.38 11.73
CA ALA A 166 13.08 -6.95 13.05
C ALA A 166 11.94 -7.80 13.63
N ARG A 167 11.43 -8.80 12.90
CA ARG A 167 10.30 -9.67 13.27
C ARG A 167 9.06 -8.88 13.70
N LEU A 168 8.68 -7.91 12.89
CA LEU A 168 7.55 -7.04 13.20
C LEU A 168 6.22 -7.80 13.15
N SER A 169 5.27 -7.27 13.89
CA SER A 169 3.86 -7.62 13.82
C SER A 169 3.05 -6.36 13.51
N PRO A 170 1.76 -6.46 13.16
CA PRO A 170 0.92 -5.27 13.02
C PRO A 170 0.86 -4.41 14.29
N ASN A 171 1.14 -4.95 15.48
CA ASN A 171 1.15 -4.18 16.73
C ASN A 171 2.51 -3.56 17.06
N SER A 172 3.55 -3.82 16.26
CA SER A 172 4.86 -3.20 16.45
C SER A 172 4.80 -1.70 16.20
N LYS A 173 5.74 -0.94 16.78
CA LYS A 173 5.91 0.49 16.52
C LYS A 173 7.20 0.76 15.76
N VAL A 174 7.10 1.60 14.73
CA VAL A 174 8.22 1.89 13.83
C VAL A 174 8.47 3.40 13.76
N LEU A 175 9.73 3.79 13.87
CA LEU A 175 10.19 5.16 13.63
C LEU A 175 11.11 5.20 12.40
N GLU A 176 10.73 5.94 11.38
CA GLU A 176 11.60 6.29 10.26
C GLU A 176 12.27 7.65 10.50
N ILE A 177 13.59 7.71 10.31
CA ILE A 177 14.34 8.97 10.26
C ILE A 177 14.51 9.31 8.78
N GLY A 178 14.03 10.48 8.39
CA GLY A 178 14.03 11.00 7.02
C GLY A 178 13.15 10.19 6.07
N CYS A 179 11.83 10.16 6.30
CA CYS A 179 10.92 9.38 5.47
C CYS A 179 10.69 9.94 4.06
N GLY A 180 11.17 11.15 3.77
CA GLY A 180 10.95 11.82 2.49
C GLY A 180 9.46 11.90 2.16
N THR A 181 9.08 11.38 0.98
CA THR A 181 7.68 11.30 0.56
C THR A 181 7.00 9.99 0.98
N LEU A 182 7.55 9.22 1.91
CA LEU A 182 7.05 7.92 2.42
C LEU A 182 7.28 6.71 1.50
N ARG A 183 8.37 6.68 0.72
CA ARG A 183 8.65 5.55 -0.21
C ARG A 183 8.57 4.19 0.48
N VAL A 184 9.30 4.04 1.58
CA VAL A 184 9.25 2.85 2.43
C VAL A 184 8.08 2.95 3.41
N GLY A 185 7.90 4.15 3.98
CA GLY A 185 6.88 4.44 4.99
C GLY A 185 5.46 3.99 4.63
N LEU A 186 5.01 4.13 3.38
CA LEU A 186 3.67 3.69 2.96
C LEU A 186 3.41 2.20 3.18
N HIS A 187 4.43 1.37 3.01
CA HIS A 187 4.31 -0.08 3.23
C HIS A 187 4.22 -0.41 4.72
N PHE A 188 5.03 0.26 5.56
CA PHE A 188 4.88 0.16 7.01
C PHE A 188 3.52 0.66 7.49
N ILE A 189 3.06 1.83 7.02
CA ILE A 189 1.77 2.41 7.40
C ILE A 189 0.62 1.46 7.04
N ARG A 190 0.71 0.77 5.91
CA ARG A 190 -0.30 -0.22 5.51
C ARG A 190 -0.34 -1.40 6.48
N TYR A 191 0.83 -1.97 6.78
CA TYR A 191 0.99 -3.18 7.57
C TYR A 191 0.73 -2.99 9.07
N LEU A 192 1.24 -1.91 9.66
CA LEU A 192 1.14 -1.65 11.09
C LEU A 192 -0.27 -1.19 11.49
N SER A 193 -0.64 -1.33 12.75
CA SER A 193 -1.89 -0.81 13.30
C SER A 193 -1.95 0.72 13.16
N PRO A 194 -3.15 1.32 13.19
CA PRO A 194 -3.25 2.79 13.19
C PRO A 194 -2.34 3.41 14.25
N GLU A 195 -1.74 4.56 13.93
CA GLU A 195 -0.87 5.36 14.80
C GLU A 195 0.48 4.70 15.18
N HIS A 196 0.84 3.55 14.57
CA HIS A 196 2.08 2.83 14.92
C HIS A 196 3.29 3.15 14.03
N TYR A 197 3.10 3.94 12.97
CA TYR A 197 4.20 4.43 12.13
C TYR A 197 4.47 5.90 12.43
N HIS A 198 5.71 6.19 12.81
CA HIS A 198 6.18 7.53 13.11
C HIS A 198 7.31 7.91 12.14
N CYS A 199 7.41 9.19 11.78
CA CYS A 199 8.50 9.70 10.96
C CYS A 199 8.98 11.07 11.45
N LEU A 200 10.29 11.31 11.41
CA LEU A 200 10.91 12.63 11.47
C LEU A 200 11.50 13.01 10.09
N GLU A 201 11.04 14.09 9.47
CA GLU A 201 11.52 14.56 8.16
C GLU A 201 11.80 16.07 8.18
N ARG A 202 12.87 16.52 7.50
CA ARG A 202 13.24 17.95 7.44
C ARG A 202 12.60 18.68 6.27
N ASP A 203 12.43 17.99 5.14
CA ASP A 203 12.10 18.60 3.86
C ASP A 203 10.60 18.85 3.72
N GLU A 204 10.25 20.12 3.55
CA GLU A 204 8.86 20.57 3.53
C GLU A 204 8.13 20.12 2.26
N LEU A 205 8.81 20.11 1.11
CA LEU A 205 8.22 19.64 -0.15
C LEU A 205 7.88 18.15 -0.07
N SER A 206 8.76 17.38 0.56
CA SER A 206 8.57 15.95 0.76
C SER A 206 7.40 15.66 1.70
N LEU A 207 7.29 16.40 2.79
CA LEU A 207 6.13 16.33 3.69
C LEU A 207 4.84 16.73 2.97
N MET A 208 4.89 17.78 2.14
CA MET A 208 3.73 18.20 1.35
C MET A 208 3.27 17.10 0.39
N ALA A 209 4.19 16.43 -0.30
CA ALA A 209 3.87 15.29 -1.16
C ALA A 209 3.32 14.09 -0.35
N ALA A 210 3.93 13.78 0.79
CA ALA A 210 3.47 12.74 1.70
C ALA A 210 2.00 12.93 2.12
N PHE A 211 1.63 14.15 2.52
CA PHE A 211 0.28 14.45 3.03
C PHE A 211 -0.76 14.74 1.94
N ARG A 212 -0.37 15.39 0.83
CA ARG A 212 -1.31 15.78 -0.24
C ARG A 212 -1.53 14.69 -1.28
N TYR A 213 -0.54 13.84 -1.52
CA TYR A 213 -0.60 12.83 -2.56
C TYR A 213 -0.51 11.41 -1.99
N GLU A 214 0.56 11.07 -1.29
CA GLU A 214 0.90 9.67 -1.00
C GLU A 214 -0.06 9.01 0.00
N LEU A 215 -0.34 9.64 1.15
CA LEU A 215 -1.30 9.08 2.10
C LEU A 215 -2.73 8.97 1.53
N PRO A 216 -3.28 10.02 0.87
CA PRO A 216 -4.59 9.92 0.23
C PRO A 216 -4.65 8.91 -0.92
N SER A 217 -3.69 8.93 -1.85
CA SER A 217 -3.71 8.10 -3.06
C SER A 217 -3.62 6.60 -2.74
N GLN A 218 -2.96 6.26 -1.63
CA GLN A 218 -2.85 4.89 -1.13
C GLN A 218 -4.00 4.49 -0.19
N GLY A 219 -4.96 5.38 0.09
CA GLY A 219 -6.08 5.10 0.98
C GLY A 219 -5.71 4.96 2.47
N LEU A 220 -4.58 5.54 2.89
CA LEU A 220 -3.97 5.29 4.21
C LEU A 220 -4.29 6.36 5.27
N LEU A 221 -5.12 7.36 4.96
CA LEU A 221 -5.48 8.42 5.92
C LEU A 221 -6.02 7.89 7.25
N HIS A 222 -6.78 6.79 7.21
CA HIS A 222 -7.36 6.15 8.40
C HIS A 222 -6.30 5.51 9.33
N LYS A 223 -5.08 5.28 8.83
CA LYS A 223 -3.96 4.73 9.62
C LYS A 223 -3.28 5.78 10.50
N ARG A 224 -3.52 7.07 10.27
CA ARG A 224 -3.07 8.19 11.13
C ARG A 224 -1.58 8.11 11.53
N PRO A 225 -0.63 8.05 10.58
CA PRO A 225 0.79 8.06 10.93
C PRO A 225 1.18 9.38 11.63
N LEU A 226 2.09 9.30 12.60
CA LEU A 226 2.62 10.48 13.27
C LEU A 226 3.90 10.97 12.56
N ILE A 227 3.73 11.94 11.67
CA ILE A 227 4.82 12.50 10.89
C ILE A 227 5.13 13.91 11.42
N VAL A 228 6.38 14.13 11.82
CA VAL A 228 6.85 15.36 12.45
C VAL A 228 7.92 16.00 11.57
N ARG A 229 7.81 17.31 11.36
CA ARG A 229 8.88 18.09 10.74
C ARG A 229 9.98 18.38 11.75
N GLY A 230 11.24 18.13 11.40
CA GLY A 230 12.41 18.51 12.20
C GLY A 230 13.74 18.09 11.58
N GLU A 231 14.83 18.77 11.97
CA GLU A 231 16.17 18.56 11.39
C GLU A 231 17.26 18.29 12.45
N ASP A 232 16.92 18.38 13.74
CA ASP A 232 17.85 18.40 14.87
C ASP A 232 17.81 17.10 15.70
N MET A 233 17.27 16.02 15.13
CA MET A 233 17.05 14.74 15.82
C MET A 233 16.29 14.92 17.15
N ASN A 234 15.37 15.88 17.19
CA ASN A 234 14.50 16.08 18.35
C ASN A 234 13.25 15.22 18.23
N PHE A 235 13.04 14.38 19.24
CA PHE A 235 11.96 13.41 19.29
C PHE A 235 10.92 13.72 20.37
N SER A 236 10.92 14.94 20.94
CA SER A 236 9.95 15.36 21.97
C SER A 236 8.51 15.32 21.47
N ASN A 237 8.31 15.62 20.18
CA ASN A 237 6.99 15.72 19.56
C ASN A 237 6.32 14.36 19.33
N PHE A 238 7.03 13.25 19.49
CA PHE A 238 6.45 11.91 19.45
C PHE A 238 5.83 11.49 20.80
N GLY A 239 5.91 12.31 21.84
CA GLY A 239 5.42 11.98 23.17
C GLY A 239 6.42 11.21 24.03
N SER A 240 6.13 11.19 25.33
CA SER A 240 6.91 10.49 26.36
C SER A 240 6.47 9.03 26.50
N GLY A 241 7.41 8.12 26.78
CA GLY A 241 7.11 6.72 27.08
C GLY A 241 6.82 5.83 25.86
N ILE A 242 7.02 6.34 24.64
CA ILE A 242 6.95 5.51 23.43
C ILE A 242 8.27 4.78 23.23
N GLU A 243 8.15 3.47 23.07
CA GLU A 243 9.22 2.58 22.67
C GLU A 243 8.93 1.99 21.28
N TYR A 244 9.97 1.86 20.46
CA TYR A 244 9.88 1.32 19.11
C TYR A 244 10.51 -0.08 19.02
N ASP A 245 9.88 -0.96 18.27
CA ASP A 245 10.43 -2.27 17.92
C ASP A 245 11.47 -2.11 16.78
N LEU A 246 11.25 -1.15 15.88
CA LEU A 246 12.18 -0.80 14.80
C LEU A 246 12.35 0.72 14.70
N ILE A 247 13.59 1.14 14.57
CA ILE A 247 13.97 2.47 14.12
C ILE A 247 14.83 2.29 12.86
N TYR A 248 14.58 3.02 11.78
CA TYR A 248 15.45 2.93 10.61
C TYR A 248 15.71 4.27 9.95
N ALA A 249 16.84 4.34 9.25
CA ALA A 249 17.27 5.51 8.49
C ALA A 249 17.85 5.06 7.14
N SER A 250 17.14 5.34 6.05
CA SER A 250 17.63 5.03 4.70
C SER A 250 18.38 6.22 4.11
N ALA A 251 19.68 6.06 3.84
CA ALA A 251 20.57 7.09 3.29
C ALA A 251 20.67 8.43 4.09
N VAL A 252 20.00 8.58 5.24
CA VAL A 252 19.95 9.86 5.98
C VAL A 252 21.27 10.24 6.63
N PHE A 253 21.92 9.32 7.34
CA PHE A 253 23.13 9.62 8.11
C PHE A 253 24.33 10.00 7.23
N LEU A 254 24.25 9.75 5.91
CA LEU A 254 25.25 10.19 4.93
C LEU A 254 25.33 11.71 4.80
N HIS A 255 24.22 12.39 5.08
CA HIS A 255 24.05 13.82 4.90
C HIS A 255 24.09 14.58 6.24
N MET A 256 24.42 13.89 7.33
CA MET A 256 24.43 14.45 8.67
C MET A 256 25.85 14.56 9.24
N PRO A 257 26.17 15.63 9.98
CA PRO A 257 27.40 15.70 10.76
C PRO A 257 27.48 14.61 11.82
N ASP A 258 28.67 14.02 12.01
CA ASP A 258 28.87 12.88 12.92
C ASP A 258 28.43 13.19 14.37
N ASN A 259 28.68 14.40 14.86
CA ASN A 259 28.25 14.83 16.20
C ASN A 259 26.72 14.82 16.36
N LEU A 260 25.98 15.20 15.31
CA LEU A 260 24.52 15.17 15.31
C LEU A 260 23.99 13.74 15.24
N VAL A 261 24.63 12.86 14.45
CA VAL A 261 24.29 11.43 14.41
C VAL A 261 24.45 10.80 15.79
N TRP A 262 25.56 11.06 16.48
CA TRP A 262 25.80 10.52 17.82
C TRP A 262 24.80 11.05 18.86
N ALA A 263 24.50 12.35 18.85
CA ALA A 263 23.46 12.93 19.72
C ALA A 263 22.06 12.35 19.42
N GLY A 264 21.78 12.10 18.14
CA GLY A 264 20.58 11.42 17.69
C GLY A 264 20.50 9.99 18.21
N LEU A 265 21.57 9.20 18.06
CA LEU A 265 21.65 7.82 18.54
C LEU A 265 21.44 7.71 20.06
N GLU A 266 21.98 8.65 20.84
CA GLU A 266 21.75 8.72 22.29
C GLU A 266 20.26 8.86 22.62
N ARG A 267 19.57 9.78 21.92
CA ARG A 267 18.12 9.99 22.11
C ARG A 267 17.31 8.79 21.61
N LEU A 268 17.69 8.20 20.48
CA LEU A 268 17.01 7.05 19.89
C LEU A 268 17.17 5.79 20.76
N ALA A 269 18.33 5.57 21.36
CA ALA A 269 18.57 4.43 22.25
C ALA A 269 17.55 4.37 23.40
N SER A 270 17.21 5.52 23.99
CA SER A 270 16.20 5.62 25.05
C SER A 270 14.76 5.33 24.59
N LYS A 271 14.50 5.44 23.29
CA LYS A 271 13.19 5.19 22.66
C LYS A 271 13.10 3.81 22.01
N LEU A 272 14.16 3.02 22.05
CA LEU A 272 14.17 1.68 21.48
C LEU A 272 13.71 0.67 22.53
N LYS A 273 12.86 -0.29 22.19
CA LYS A 273 12.40 -1.32 23.13
C LYS A 273 13.60 -2.07 23.73
N PRO A 274 13.69 -2.25 25.06
CA PRO A 274 14.74 -3.03 25.70
C PRO A 274 14.87 -4.43 25.13
N TYR A 275 16.11 -4.90 24.95
CA TYR A 275 16.49 -6.26 24.54
C TYR A 275 16.03 -6.74 23.16
N ASP A 276 15.00 -6.14 22.56
CA ASP A 276 14.41 -6.60 21.30
C ASP A 276 14.37 -5.53 20.22
N GLY A 277 14.35 -4.25 20.57
CA GLY A 277 14.27 -3.21 19.55
C GLY A 277 15.54 -3.14 18.70
N ARG A 278 15.34 -2.87 17.40
CA ARG A 278 16.39 -2.80 16.38
C ARG A 278 16.53 -1.41 15.78
N ILE A 279 17.77 -1.02 15.48
CA ILE A 279 18.07 0.12 14.62
C ILE A 279 18.72 -0.39 13.34
N PHE A 280 18.21 0.05 12.19
CA PHE A 280 18.79 -0.23 10.88
C PHE A 280 19.21 1.06 10.19
N VAL A 281 20.47 1.12 9.72
CA VAL A 281 21.02 2.26 8.98
C VAL A 281 21.55 1.76 7.64
N SER A 282 21.16 2.35 6.51
CA SER A 282 21.64 1.89 5.20
C SER A 282 22.92 2.58 4.70
N HIS A 283 23.52 2.01 3.65
CA HIS A 283 24.69 2.47 2.89
C HIS A 283 26.03 2.42 3.64
N ASN A 284 26.21 3.23 4.69
CA ASN A 284 27.41 3.18 5.53
C ASN A 284 27.19 3.80 6.92
N ILE A 285 28.12 3.48 7.82
CA ILE A 285 28.20 4.02 9.18
C ILE A 285 29.48 4.86 9.35
N LYS A 286 29.67 5.87 8.49
CA LYS A 286 30.87 6.75 8.51
C LYS A 286 31.13 7.37 9.89
N PHE A 287 30.08 7.73 10.63
CA PHE A 287 30.18 8.25 11.99
C PHE A 287 30.87 7.29 12.97
N CYS A 288 30.81 5.99 12.70
CA CYS A 288 31.46 4.92 13.45
C CYS A 288 32.84 4.59 12.88
N SER A 289 32.95 4.40 11.55
CA SER A 289 34.22 4.02 10.93
C SER A 289 35.31 5.09 11.02
N ARG A 290 34.94 6.39 11.03
CA ARG A 290 35.87 7.50 11.28
C ARG A 290 36.37 7.58 12.72
N LEU A 291 35.59 7.09 13.69
CA LEU A 291 35.98 7.07 15.10
C LEU A 291 36.96 5.93 15.42
N GLY A 292 36.94 4.87 14.61
CA GLY A 292 37.70 3.63 14.84
C GLY A 292 36.85 2.56 15.52
N GLY A 293 37.09 1.29 15.18
CA GLY A 293 36.21 0.18 15.58
C GLY A 293 36.06 -0.01 17.09
N GLU A 294 37.16 0.09 17.84
CA GLU A 294 37.15 -0.06 19.30
C GLU A 294 36.42 1.11 19.99
N GLU A 295 36.78 2.35 19.63
CA GLU A 295 36.16 3.54 20.23
C GLU A 295 34.68 3.68 19.84
N CYS A 296 34.32 3.33 18.59
CA CYS A 296 32.91 3.25 18.20
C CYS A 296 32.15 2.20 19.01
N THR A 297 32.72 1.01 19.19
CA THR A 297 32.09 -0.04 20.00
C THR A 297 31.87 0.45 21.43
N LYS A 298 32.89 1.02 22.06
CA LYS A 298 32.82 1.59 23.41
C LYS A 298 31.74 2.68 23.51
N ARG A 299 31.65 3.57 22.52
CA ARG A 299 30.63 4.62 22.47
C ARG A 299 29.22 4.05 22.31
N LEU A 300 29.00 3.10 21.41
CA LEU A 300 27.72 2.39 21.27
C LEU A 300 27.34 1.69 22.58
N THR A 301 28.27 0.99 23.22
CA THR A 301 28.06 0.33 24.51
C THR A 301 27.65 1.32 25.60
N SER A 302 28.26 2.50 25.65
CA SER A 302 27.86 3.56 26.60
C SER A 302 26.39 4.00 26.42
N LEU A 303 25.92 4.02 25.18
CA LEU A 303 24.51 4.29 24.83
C LEU A 303 23.59 3.08 25.09
N GLY A 304 24.14 1.90 25.36
CA GLY A 304 23.36 0.65 25.50
C GLY A 304 23.01 -0.02 24.18
N LEU A 305 23.77 0.29 23.13
CA LEU A 305 23.61 -0.29 21.79
C LEU A 305 24.77 -1.24 21.49
N GLU A 306 24.44 -2.34 20.83
CA GLU A 306 25.38 -3.32 20.29
C GLU A 306 25.24 -3.33 18.77
N TYR A 307 26.36 -3.35 18.04
CA TYR A 307 26.37 -3.53 16.59
C TYR A 307 26.35 -5.03 16.28
N LEU A 308 25.34 -5.49 15.55
CA LEU A 308 25.14 -6.91 15.24
C LEU A 308 25.76 -7.34 13.92
N GLY A 309 25.90 -6.41 12.97
CA GLY A 309 26.54 -6.71 11.70
C GLY A 309 25.97 -5.92 10.53
N LYS A 310 26.48 -6.26 9.34
CA LYS A 310 25.99 -5.76 8.07
C LYS A 310 25.16 -6.83 7.37
N HIS A 311 24.12 -6.39 6.69
CA HIS A 311 23.19 -7.20 5.92
C HIS A 311 23.19 -6.68 4.49
N THR A 312 23.20 -7.61 3.52
CA THR A 312 22.94 -7.28 2.12
C THR A 312 21.51 -7.65 1.83
N HIS A 313 20.75 -6.71 1.25
CA HIS A 313 19.40 -6.91 0.82
C HIS A 313 19.32 -6.74 -0.70
N ASP A 314 18.92 -7.80 -1.40
CA ASP A 314 18.72 -7.77 -2.86
C ASP A 314 17.30 -7.30 -3.18
N SER A 315 17.16 -6.39 -4.15
CA SER A 315 15.86 -5.97 -4.66
C SER A 315 15.22 -7.04 -5.52
N LEU A 316 13.90 -7.18 -5.42
CA LEU A 316 13.11 -8.06 -6.29
C LEU A 316 13.00 -7.50 -7.72
N LEU A 317 12.90 -6.17 -7.85
CA LEU A 317 12.59 -5.49 -9.11
C LEU A 317 13.81 -5.01 -9.87
N PHE A 318 14.94 -4.77 -9.20
CA PHE A 318 16.14 -4.20 -9.80
C PHE A 318 17.35 -5.08 -9.53
N ASN A 319 18.29 -5.11 -10.49
CA ASN A 319 19.62 -5.71 -10.26
C ASN A 319 20.48 -4.78 -9.38
N HIS A 320 20.03 -4.58 -8.14
CA HIS A 320 20.59 -3.68 -7.15
C HIS A 320 20.48 -4.31 -5.77
N TYR A 321 21.41 -3.96 -4.89
CA TYR A 321 21.37 -4.37 -3.49
C TYR A 321 21.69 -3.18 -2.57
N GLU A 322 21.10 -3.19 -1.39
CA GLU A 322 21.40 -2.23 -0.34
C GLU A 322 22.17 -2.90 0.80
N ILE A 323 23.07 -2.13 1.43
CA ILE A 323 23.78 -2.56 2.63
C ILE A 323 23.11 -1.92 3.84
N TRP A 324 22.76 -2.72 4.84
CA TRP A 324 22.13 -2.29 6.08
C TRP A 324 22.98 -2.68 7.29
N PHE A 325 23.08 -1.79 8.27
CA PHE A 325 23.84 -1.99 9.50
C PHE A 325 22.85 -2.11 10.67
N GLU A 326 22.85 -3.27 11.32
CA GLU A 326 21.95 -3.59 12.42
C GLU A 326 22.57 -3.24 13.77
N PHE A 327 21.80 -2.54 14.61
CA PHE A 327 22.11 -2.30 16.00
C PHE A 327 20.96 -2.75 16.89
N LYS A 328 21.28 -3.16 18.12
CA LYS A 328 20.31 -3.67 19.08
C LYS A 328 20.51 -3.02 20.44
N ARG A 329 19.42 -2.68 21.12
CA ARG A 329 19.47 -2.27 22.53
C ARG A 329 19.67 -3.51 23.41
N PHE A 330 20.72 -3.53 24.24
CA PHE A 330 21.03 -4.66 25.11
C PHE A 330 20.78 -4.39 26.61
N LYS A 331 20.37 -3.16 26.97
CA LYS A 331 20.07 -2.76 28.36
C LYS A 331 18.66 -2.16 28.50
N ALA A 332 18.08 -2.24 29.69
CA ALA A 332 16.78 -1.68 30.04
C ALA A 332 16.72 -0.16 30.00
#